data_AF-A0A371J290-F1
#
_entry.id   AF-A0A371J290-F1
#
_cell.length_a   1.000
_cell.length_b   1.000
_cell.length_c   1.000
_cell.angle_alpha   90.00
_cell.angle_beta   90.00
_cell.angle_gamma   90.00
#
_symmetry.space_group_name_H-M   'P 1'
#
loop_
_entity.id
_entity.type
_entity.pdbx_description
1 polymer ?
#
loop_
_entity_poly.entity_id
_entity_poly.type
_entity_poly.pdbx_seq_one_letter_code
_entity_poly.pdbx_strand_id
1 'polypeptide(L)'
;MITRENIVEHLENNPKEKELLDEQINYFLPLWMNEKNKQYTIEKLPQNDIDFMQQALLLTNISEEDIELIRNEADFQNVLDIFTKIKDGNNDLISKVTNIYSKNVSCLVDEHEKEIREYIQSKLPKKKKEQVINLKQRGKDETVKRIIREHYESNPNKYEKIEKYTQQFRILIDILDISVFSCEVLKCNSHLIDTISYAVCYPNFLMPLSLNDVLKDNKEIPCNWYWHRKLTVSDYKEFINNHTNTETWKKQYGHAVNNINENMNVPLISIRKRVHLIKDIFANINEKRFDSALIIIFSVIEGILWELVNEVHKTKKIYISDTEIYDCNKDCNFESKRIRDILERTYAKEYLDNDFLKEFCNELYEERNPVLHGRQICSECPNQGMCILKKIFTLDYIIERLISVFQENLFKVFDETFDKEKTNEFLNISNKKDKL
;
A
#
# COMPACT_ATOMS: atom_id res chain seq x y z
N MET A 1 18.16 -30.43 -22.69
CA MET A 1 16.79 -29.90 -22.75
C MET A 1 15.91 -30.99 -22.15
N ILE A 2 15.30 -30.74 -20.99
CA ILE A 2 14.47 -31.74 -20.28
C ILE A 2 13.14 -31.83 -21.04
N THR A 3 12.75 -33.04 -21.44
CA THR A 3 11.45 -33.31 -22.05
C THR A 3 10.44 -33.72 -20.98
N ARG A 4 9.14 -33.61 -21.28
CA ARG A 4 8.06 -34.09 -20.39
C ARG A 4 8.23 -35.57 -19.99
N GLU A 5 8.79 -36.36 -20.89
CA GLU A 5 8.99 -37.81 -20.73
C GLU A 5 10.15 -38.14 -19.78
N ASN A 6 11.18 -37.28 -19.71
CA ASN A 6 12.38 -37.53 -18.91
C ASN A 6 12.44 -36.69 -17.62
N ILE A 7 11.39 -35.91 -17.31
CA ILE A 7 11.37 -35.06 -16.11
C ILE A 7 11.36 -35.89 -14.83
N VAL A 8 10.73 -37.06 -14.83
CA VAL A 8 10.72 -37.97 -13.67
C VAL A 8 12.13 -38.49 -13.40
N GLU A 9 12.80 -39.02 -14.43
CA GLU A 9 14.19 -39.49 -14.34
C GLU A 9 15.15 -38.35 -13.99
N HIS A 10 14.94 -37.14 -14.53
CA HIS A 10 15.72 -35.95 -14.17
C HIS A 10 15.56 -35.59 -12.69
N LEU A 11 14.33 -35.58 -12.17
CA LEU A 11 14.04 -35.26 -10.76
C LEU A 11 14.51 -36.36 -9.80
N GLU A 12 14.50 -37.63 -10.23
CA GLU A 12 15.09 -38.74 -9.47
C GLU A 12 16.62 -38.59 -9.37
N ASN A 13 17.26 -38.13 -10.43
CA ASN A 13 18.70 -37.86 -10.47
C ASN A 13 19.09 -36.51 -9.81
N ASN A 14 18.12 -35.61 -9.56
CA ASN A 14 18.33 -34.30 -8.94
C ASN A 14 17.41 -34.11 -7.72
N PRO A 15 17.65 -34.83 -6.61
CA PRO A 15 16.72 -34.86 -5.47
C PRO A 15 16.47 -33.50 -4.82
N LYS A 16 17.45 -32.59 -4.85
CA LYS A 16 17.29 -31.21 -4.34
C LYS A 16 16.35 -30.36 -5.20
N GLU A 17 16.32 -30.59 -6.51
CA GLU A 17 15.40 -29.89 -7.41
C GLU A 17 13.97 -30.42 -7.21
N LYS A 18 13.85 -31.74 -7.04
CA LYS A 18 12.57 -32.38 -6.69
C LYS A 18 12.01 -31.86 -5.36
N GLU A 19 12.84 -31.82 -4.32
CA GLU A 19 12.47 -31.29 -3.01
C GLU A 19 11.95 -29.85 -3.10
N LEU A 20 12.67 -28.97 -3.82
CA LEU A 20 12.23 -27.59 -4.02
C LEU A 20 10.89 -27.50 -4.76
N LEU A 21 10.68 -28.31 -5.81
CA LEU A 21 9.41 -28.33 -6.54
C LEU A 21 8.26 -28.82 -5.67
N ASP A 22 8.48 -29.89 -4.90
CA ASP A 22 7.48 -30.43 -3.97
C ASP A 22 7.10 -29.37 -2.92
N GLU A 23 8.06 -28.66 -2.36
CA GLU A 23 7.82 -27.55 -1.42
C GLU A 23 7.07 -26.39 -2.08
N GLN A 24 7.44 -26.01 -3.31
CA GLN A 24 6.74 -24.98 -4.08
C GLN A 24 5.28 -25.35 -4.34
N ILE A 25 5.02 -26.60 -4.73
CA ILE A 25 3.65 -27.09 -4.93
C ILE A 25 2.89 -27.03 -3.61
N ASN A 26 3.47 -27.55 -2.52
CA ASN A 26 2.82 -27.56 -1.20
C ASN A 26 2.54 -26.15 -0.65
N TYR A 27 3.37 -25.16 -1.02
CA TYR A 27 3.19 -23.78 -0.58
C TYR A 27 2.22 -23.01 -1.49
N PHE A 28 2.43 -23.00 -2.80
CA PHE A 28 1.71 -22.11 -3.74
C PHE A 28 0.38 -22.69 -4.25
N LEU A 29 0.25 -24.01 -4.36
CA LEU A 29 -1.00 -24.61 -4.85
C LEU A 29 -2.19 -24.31 -3.93
N PRO A 30 -2.09 -24.45 -2.58
CA PRO A 30 -3.19 -24.07 -1.69
C PRO A 30 -3.52 -22.58 -1.75
N LEU A 31 -2.51 -21.71 -1.92
CA LEU A 31 -2.72 -20.27 -2.06
C LEU A 31 -3.51 -19.94 -3.35
N TRP A 32 -3.13 -20.54 -4.47
CA TRP A 32 -3.85 -20.39 -5.74
C TRP A 32 -5.28 -20.89 -5.63
N MET A 33 -5.48 -22.07 -5.03
CA MET A 33 -6.80 -22.64 -4.80
C MET A 33 -7.70 -21.75 -3.94
N ASN A 34 -7.13 -21.16 -2.89
CA ASN A 34 -7.84 -20.20 -2.05
C ASN A 34 -8.23 -18.94 -2.83
N GLU A 35 -7.33 -18.43 -3.68
CA GLU A 35 -7.64 -17.29 -4.56
C GLU A 35 -8.79 -17.61 -5.52
N LYS A 36 -8.80 -18.80 -6.15
CA LYS A 36 -9.90 -19.25 -7.00
C LYS A 36 -11.20 -19.41 -6.23
N ASN A 37 -11.15 -19.94 -5.02
CA ASN A 37 -12.33 -20.05 -4.18
C ASN A 37 -12.91 -18.68 -3.80
N LYS A 38 -12.04 -17.70 -3.48
CA LYS A 38 -12.43 -16.31 -3.20
C LYS A 38 -13.06 -15.65 -4.43
N GLN A 39 -12.41 -15.75 -5.60
CA GLN A 39 -12.93 -15.22 -6.87
C GLN A 39 -14.32 -15.81 -7.18
N TYR A 40 -14.43 -17.14 -7.12
CA TYR A 40 -15.70 -17.84 -7.33
C TYR A 40 -16.79 -17.43 -6.34
N THR A 41 -16.43 -17.21 -5.07
CA THR A 41 -17.37 -16.75 -4.05
C THR A 41 -17.86 -15.35 -4.37
N ILE A 42 -16.95 -14.41 -4.68
CA ILE A 42 -17.29 -13.02 -5.01
C ILE A 42 -18.14 -12.93 -6.27
N GLU A 43 -17.80 -13.68 -7.33
CA GLU A 43 -18.55 -13.71 -8.60
C GLU A 43 -20.01 -14.19 -8.44
N LYS A 44 -20.30 -14.92 -7.37
CA LYS A 44 -21.63 -15.42 -7.05
C LYS A 44 -22.45 -14.51 -6.14
N LEU A 45 -21.83 -13.52 -5.53
CA LEU A 45 -22.54 -12.61 -4.65
C LEU A 45 -23.41 -11.66 -5.48
N PRO A 46 -24.66 -11.41 -5.06
CA PRO A 46 -25.47 -10.32 -5.59
C PRO A 46 -24.72 -8.98 -5.54
N GLN A 47 -24.92 -8.12 -6.54
CA GLN A 47 -24.27 -6.81 -6.59
C GLN A 47 -24.56 -5.98 -5.33
N ASN A 48 -25.79 -6.03 -4.80
CA ASN A 48 -26.15 -5.33 -3.57
C ASN A 48 -25.32 -5.78 -2.36
N ASP A 49 -24.95 -7.06 -2.29
CA ASP A 49 -24.11 -7.59 -1.20
C ASP A 49 -22.67 -7.12 -1.37
N ILE A 50 -22.18 -7.06 -2.62
CA ILE A 50 -20.87 -6.49 -2.96
C ILE A 50 -20.82 -5.01 -2.56
N ASP A 51 -21.84 -4.23 -2.91
CA ASP A 51 -21.95 -2.81 -2.58
C ASP A 51 -21.99 -2.60 -1.07
N PHE A 52 -22.75 -3.44 -0.34
CA PHE A 52 -22.78 -3.39 1.13
C PHE A 52 -21.43 -3.74 1.76
N MET A 53 -20.73 -4.76 1.24
CA MET A 53 -19.38 -5.11 1.72
C MET A 53 -18.37 -3.99 1.46
N GLN A 54 -18.44 -3.32 0.31
CA GLN A 54 -17.58 -2.16 0.03
C GLN A 54 -17.81 -1.05 1.05
N GLN A 55 -19.06 -0.76 1.39
CA GLN A 55 -19.40 0.20 2.43
C GLN A 55 -18.88 -0.23 3.81
N ALA A 56 -19.05 -1.51 4.18
CA ALA A 56 -18.52 -2.04 5.43
C ALA A 56 -16.99 -1.88 5.52
N LEU A 57 -16.27 -2.12 4.41
CA LEU A 57 -14.82 -1.90 4.34
C LEU A 57 -14.46 -0.43 4.56
N LEU A 58 -15.21 0.52 3.99
CA LEU A 58 -14.99 1.95 4.24
C LEU A 58 -15.14 2.30 5.72
N LEU A 59 -16.16 1.74 6.38
CA LEU A 59 -16.44 2.00 7.79
C LEU A 59 -15.33 1.49 8.73
N THR A 60 -14.50 0.52 8.32
CA THR A 60 -13.34 0.07 9.12
C THR A 60 -12.26 1.14 9.31
N ASN A 61 -12.33 2.25 8.55
CA ASN A 61 -11.40 3.38 8.72
C ASN A 61 -11.75 4.28 9.93
N ILE A 62 -12.88 4.02 10.59
CA ILE A 62 -13.34 4.71 11.79
C ILE A 62 -12.91 3.86 13.00
N SER A 63 -12.10 4.43 13.89
CA SER A 63 -11.68 3.74 15.11
C SER A 63 -12.69 3.91 16.25
N GLU A 64 -12.62 3.05 17.26
CA GLU A 64 -13.39 3.24 18.50
C GLU A 64 -12.99 4.54 19.21
N GLU A 65 -11.69 4.91 19.17
CA GLU A 65 -11.20 6.18 19.70
C GLU A 65 -11.85 7.39 19.01
N ASP A 66 -12.00 7.34 17.68
CA ASP A 66 -12.66 8.39 16.89
C ASP A 66 -14.11 8.60 17.40
N ILE A 67 -14.83 7.51 17.70
CA ILE A 67 -16.21 7.53 18.21
C ILE A 67 -16.27 8.05 19.66
N GLU A 68 -15.37 7.59 20.53
CA GLU A 68 -15.36 8.00 21.94
C GLU A 68 -15.09 9.50 22.10
N LEU A 69 -14.26 10.09 21.25
CA LEU A 69 -13.97 11.54 21.26
C LEU A 69 -15.22 12.40 21.05
N ILE A 70 -16.15 11.94 20.21
CA ILE A 70 -17.37 12.67 19.85
C ILE A 70 -18.61 12.16 20.60
N ARG A 71 -18.46 11.16 21.47
CA ARG A 71 -19.58 10.42 22.07
C ARG A 71 -20.61 11.34 22.71
N ASN A 72 -20.15 12.42 23.36
CA ASN A 72 -21.02 13.34 24.08
C ASN A 72 -21.49 14.54 23.23
N GLU A 73 -21.12 14.62 21.95
CA GLU A 73 -21.54 15.71 21.07
C GLU A 73 -23.03 15.58 20.71
N ALA A 74 -23.75 16.70 20.77
CA ALA A 74 -25.20 16.73 20.58
C ALA A 74 -25.61 16.26 19.18
N ASP A 75 -24.84 16.61 18.15
CA ASP A 75 -25.11 16.22 16.76
C ASP A 75 -24.94 14.71 16.57
N PHE A 76 -23.90 14.11 17.15
CA PHE A 76 -23.69 12.67 17.16
C PHE A 76 -24.80 11.93 17.90
N GLN A 77 -25.16 12.37 19.12
CA GLN A 77 -26.24 11.75 19.89
C GLN A 77 -27.60 11.82 19.17
N ASN A 78 -27.88 12.93 18.47
CA ASN A 78 -29.10 13.06 17.66
C ASN A 78 -29.13 12.07 16.50
N VAL A 79 -28.03 11.91 15.75
CA VAL A 79 -27.94 10.93 14.67
C VAL A 79 -28.04 9.50 15.19
N LEU A 80 -27.39 9.21 16.32
CA LEU A 80 -27.44 7.92 17.00
C LEU A 80 -28.87 7.52 17.39
N ASP A 81 -29.62 8.47 17.97
CA ASP A 81 -31.03 8.30 18.31
C ASP A 81 -31.89 8.02 17.06
N ILE A 82 -31.59 8.69 15.94
CA ILE A 82 -32.31 8.46 14.69
C ILE A 82 -32.04 7.04 14.17
N PHE A 83 -30.79 6.57 14.12
CA PHE A 83 -30.49 5.21 13.69
C PHE A 83 -31.08 4.15 14.62
N THR A 84 -31.13 4.41 15.93
CA THR A 84 -31.82 3.54 16.89
C THR A 84 -33.32 3.43 16.55
N LYS A 85 -33.98 4.55 16.26
CA LYS A 85 -35.39 4.56 15.82
C LYS A 85 -35.61 3.86 14.48
N ILE A 86 -34.66 3.95 13.54
CA ILE A 86 -34.70 3.21 12.26
C ILE A 86 -34.62 1.71 12.53
N LYS A 87 -33.66 1.26 13.35
CA LYS A 87 -33.56 -0.15 13.79
C LYS A 87 -34.89 -0.64 14.37
N ASP A 88 -35.56 0.19 15.16
CA ASP A 88 -36.83 -0.15 15.81
C ASP A 88 -38.06 -0.09 14.88
N GLY A 89 -37.89 0.27 13.60
CA GLY A 89 -38.92 0.16 12.56
C GLY A 89 -39.30 1.47 11.87
N ASN A 90 -38.76 2.62 12.29
CA ASN A 90 -39.08 3.92 11.70
C ASN A 90 -38.23 4.21 10.43
N ASN A 91 -38.40 3.40 9.39
CA ASN A 91 -37.61 3.49 8.15
C ASN A 91 -37.69 4.86 7.45
N ASP A 92 -38.79 5.60 7.60
CA ASP A 92 -38.94 6.93 6.98
C ASP A 92 -37.86 7.94 7.44
N LEU A 93 -37.23 7.68 8.58
CA LEU A 93 -36.13 8.51 9.09
C LEU A 93 -34.82 8.31 8.32
N ILE A 94 -34.69 7.30 7.46
CA ILE A 94 -33.47 7.07 6.66
C ILE A 94 -33.17 8.25 5.74
N SER A 95 -34.20 8.89 5.18
CA SER A 95 -34.02 10.07 4.31
C SER A 95 -33.47 11.26 5.12
N LYS A 96 -33.81 11.36 6.41
CA LYS A 96 -33.30 12.40 7.31
C LYS A 96 -31.80 12.27 7.53
N VAL A 97 -31.30 11.07 7.86
CA VAL A 97 -29.85 10.86 8.06
C VAL A 97 -29.07 10.95 6.74
N THR A 98 -29.66 10.51 5.62
CA THR A 98 -29.06 10.68 4.29
C THR A 98 -28.88 12.15 3.92
N ASN A 99 -29.87 13.01 4.25
CA ASN A 99 -29.77 14.46 4.05
C ASN A 99 -28.72 15.11 4.95
N ILE A 100 -28.60 14.67 6.21
CA ILE A 100 -27.56 15.14 7.14
C ILE A 100 -26.18 14.81 6.57
N TYR A 101 -25.96 13.57 6.17
CA TYR A 101 -24.71 13.13 5.54
C TYR A 101 -24.38 13.95 4.31
N SER A 102 -25.33 14.10 3.38
CA SER A 102 -25.13 14.87 2.13
C SER A 102 -24.73 16.32 2.41
N LYS A 103 -25.34 16.94 3.43
CA LYS A 103 -24.99 18.31 3.85
C LYS A 103 -23.57 18.37 4.43
N ASN A 104 -23.21 17.43 5.30
CA ASN A 104 -21.89 17.38 5.93
C ASN A 104 -20.79 17.10 4.90
N VAL A 105 -21.05 16.21 3.94
CA VAL A 105 -20.17 15.96 2.79
C VAL A 105 -19.97 17.23 1.97
N SER A 106 -21.04 17.95 1.62
CA SER A 106 -20.92 19.20 0.86
C SER A 106 -20.06 20.24 1.59
N CYS A 107 -20.26 20.39 2.90
CA CYS A 107 -19.45 21.31 3.71
C CYS A 107 -17.97 20.91 3.72
N LEU A 108 -17.70 19.62 3.91
CA LEU A 108 -16.35 19.06 3.93
C LEU A 108 -15.63 19.24 2.59
N VAL A 109 -16.33 19.02 1.47
CA VAL A 109 -15.79 19.25 0.12
C VAL A 109 -15.40 20.72 -0.05
N ASP A 110 -16.26 21.66 0.36
CA ASP A 110 -15.98 23.09 0.26
C ASP A 110 -14.78 23.51 1.12
N GLU A 111 -14.68 22.96 2.34
CA GLU A 111 -13.55 23.17 3.26
C GLU A 111 -12.24 22.67 2.67
N HIS A 112 -12.19 21.45 2.15
CA HIS A 112 -10.97 20.91 1.55
C HIS A 112 -10.58 21.61 0.26
N GLU A 113 -11.54 21.99 -0.58
CA GLU A 113 -11.23 22.81 -1.75
C GLU A 113 -10.59 24.15 -1.33
N LYS A 114 -11.03 24.73 -0.21
CA LYS A 114 -10.41 25.93 0.36
C LYS A 114 -8.99 25.65 0.85
N GLU A 115 -8.76 24.57 1.59
CA GLU A 115 -7.43 24.18 2.05
C GLU A 115 -6.45 23.94 0.88
N ILE A 116 -6.87 23.23 -0.16
CA ILE A 116 -6.07 23.01 -1.37
C ILE A 116 -5.71 24.35 -2.03
N ARG A 117 -6.67 25.27 -2.16
CA ARG A 117 -6.42 26.61 -2.70
C ARG A 117 -5.41 27.39 -1.87
N GLU A 118 -5.51 27.33 -0.54
CA GLU A 118 -4.59 28.00 0.39
C GLU A 118 -3.18 27.41 0.30
N TYR A 119 -3.08 26.07 0.23
CA TYR A 119 -1.84 25.36 0.02
C TYR A 119 -1.16 25.79 -1.29
N ILE A 120 -1.87 25.75 -2.42
CA ILE A 120 -1.34 26.15 -3.72
C ILE A 120 -0.91 27.62 -3.70
N GLN A 121 -1.72 28.50 -3.08
CA GLN A 121 -1.37 29.91 -2.90
C GLN A 121 -0.04 30.07 -2.15
N SER A 122 0.21 29.24 -1.12
CA SER A 122 1.45 29.28 -0.34
C SER A 122 2.69 28.97 -1.19
N LYS A 123 2.55 28.06 -2.17
CA LYS A 123 3.60 27.58 -3.08
C LYS A 123 3.74 28.41 -4.38
N LEU A 124 2.93 29.47 -4.56
CA LEU A 124 3.03 30.34 -5.73
C LEU A 124 4.41 31.00 -5.83
N PRO A 125 4.94 31.20 -7.07
CA PRO A 125 6.12 32.03 -7.29
C PRO A 125 5.93 33.43 -6.70
N LYS A 126 7.01 34.03 -6.16
CA LYS A 126 7.00 35.32 -5.45
C LYS A 126 6.16 36.40 -6.14
N LYS A 127 6.34 36.60 -7.45
CA LYS A 127 5.58 37.59 -8.25
C LYS A 127 4.07 37.33 -8.28
N LYS A 128 3.64 36.07 -8.45
CA LYS A 128 2.21 35.70 -8.41
C LYS A 128 1.63 35.83 -7.00
N LYS A 129 2.43 35.51 -5.98
CA LYS A 129 2.03 35.66 -4.57
C LYS A 129 1.77 37.13 -4.22
N GLU A 130 2.65 38.04 -4.64
CA GLU A 130 2.49 39.50 -4.49
C GLU A 130 1.23 40.01 -5.23
N GLN A 131 0.99 39.53 -6.46
CA GLN A 131 -0.22 39.85 -7.22
C GLN A 131 -1.50 39.41 -6.48
N VAL A 132 -1.51 38.19 -5.94
CA VAL A 132 -2.65 37.67 -5.17
C VAL A 132 -2.90 38.50 -3.91
N ILE A 133 -1.85 38.86 -3.16
CA ILE A 133 -1.97 39.70 -1.96
C ILE A 133 -2.59 41.06 -2.30
N ASN A 134 -2.11 41.73 -3.35
CA ASN A 134 -2.63 43.02 -3.80
C ASN A 134 -4.10 42.94 -4.26
N LEU A 135 -4.50 41.83 -4.89
CA LEU A 135 -5.88 41.61 -5.32
C LEU A 135 -6.81 41.34 -4.15
N LYS A 136 -6.37 40.57 -3.14
CA LYS A 136 -7.11 40.35 -1.89
C LYS A 136 -7.37 41.67 -1.15
N GLN A 137 -6.34 42.53 -1.03
CA GLN A 137 -6.48 43.86 -0.39
C GLN A 137 -7.48 44.78 -1.11
N ARG A 138 -7.75 44.53 -2.39
CA ARG A 138 -8.72 45.27 -3.22
C ARG A 138 -10.11 44.60 -3.28
N GLY A 139 -10.36 43.56 -2.47
CA GLY A 139 -11.63 42.83 -2.43
C GLY A 139 -11.92 42.03 -3.71
N LYS A 140 -10.91 41.67 -4.50
CA LYS A 140 -11.07 40.96 -5.78
C LYS A 140 -10.95 39.44 -5.63
N ASP A 141 -11.72 38.86 -4.72
CA ASP A 141 -11.60 37.44 -4.35
C ASP A 141 -11.86 36.47 -5.50
N GLU A 142 -12.81 36.76 -6.38
CA GLU A 142 -13.06 35.93 -7.56
C GLU A 142 -11.89 35.94 -8.56
N THR A 143 -11.20 37.08 -8.70
CA THR A 143 -10.00 37.16 -9.54
C THR A 143 -8.85 36.35 -8.93
N VAL A 144 -8.72 36.36 -7.61
CA VAL A 144 -7.74 35.56 -6.88
C VAL A 144 -8.01 34.07 -7.05
N LYS A 145 -9.26 33.63 -6.88
CA LYS A 145 -9.67 32.22 -7.10
C LYS A 145 -9.30 31.76 -8.50
N ARG A 146 -9.58 32.59 -9.52
CA ARG A 146 -9.24 32.28 -10.91
C ARG A 146 -7.73 32.13 -11.12
N ILE A 147 -6.91 33.05 -10.60
CA ILE A 147 -5.44 32.99 -10.75
C ILE A 147 -4.85 31.73 -10.09
N ILE A 148 -5.36 31.34 -8.92
CA ILE A 148 -4.93 30.13 -8.22
C ILE A 148 -5.31 28.88 -9.03
N ARG A 149 -6.56 28.82 -9.52
CA ARG A 149 -7.05 27.74 -10.38
C ARG A 149 -6.22 27.61 -11.67
N GLU A 150 -6.01 28.71 -12.39
CA GLU A 150 -5.18 28.74 -13.60
C GLU A 150 -3.75 28.27 -13.32
N HIS A 151 -3.18 28.62 -12.15
CA HIS A 151 -1.84 28.15 -11.79
C HIS A 151 -1.78 26.64 -11.57
N TYR A 152 -2.77 26.09 -10.86
CA TYR A 152 -2.93 24.67 -10.62
C TYR A 152 -3.07 23.90 -11.94
N GLU A 153 -4.03 24.30 -12.78
CA GLU A 153 -4.30 23.68 -14.08
C GLU A 153 -3.11 23.81 -15.06
N SER A 154 -2.31 24.87 -14.96
CA SER A 154 -1.10 25.04 -15.77
C SER A 154 0.12 24.29 -15.24
N ASN A 155 0.04 23.65 -14.06
CA ASN A 155 1.15 22.91 -13.45
C ASN A 155 0.67 21.54 -12.92
N PRO A 156 -0.03 20.72 -13.73
CA PRO A 156 -0.67 19.49 -13.23
C PRO A 156 0.37 18.53 -12.64
N ASN A 157 1.53 18.35 -13.29
CA ASN A 157 2.61 17.50 -12.79
C ASN A 157 3.17 17.90 -11.41
N LYS A 158 3.00 19.16 -10.99
CA LYS A 158 3.44 19.59 -9.64
C LYS A 158 2.44 19.24 -8.55
N TYR A 159 1.18 19.05 -8.91
CA TYR A 159 0.07 18.81 -7.98
C TYR A 159 -0.70 17.52 -8.28
N GLU A 160 -0.14 16.64 -9.10
CA GLU A 160 -0.73 15.36 -9.53
C GLU A 160 -1.17 14.52 -8.33
N LYS A 161 -0.37 14.48 -7.25
CA LYS A 161 -0.75 13.78 -6.00
C LYS A 161 -2.04 14.35 -5.40
N ILE A 162 -2.19 15.67 -5.37
CA ILE A 162 -3.40 16.33 -4.84
C ILE A 162 -4.61 15.97 -5.71
N GLU A 163 -4.48 16.08 -7.04
CA GLU A 163 -5.56 15.74 -7.98
C GLU A 163 -6.04 14.31 -7.79
N LYS A 164 -5.09 13.36 -7.75
CA LYS A 164 -5.35 11.95 -7.54
C LYS A 164 -6.09 11.70 -6.23
N TYR A 165 -5.63 12.29 -5.12
CA TYR A 165 -6.28 12.08 -3.82
C TYR A 165 -7.66 12.75 -3.73
N THR A 166 -7.85 13.92 -4.34
CA THR A 166 -9.16 14.57 -4.41
C THR A 166 -10.14 13.73 -5.23
N GLN A 167 -9.71 13.14 -6.34
CA GLN A 167 -10.54 12.23 -7.12
C GLN A 167 -10.91 10.98 -6.33
N GLN A 168 -9.95 10.39 -5.61
CA GLN A 168 -10.20 9.25 -4.73
C GLN A 168 -11.23 9.59 -3.65
N PHE A 169 -11.09 10.73 -2.99
CA PHE A 169 -12.06 11.17 -1.98
C PHE A 169 -13.49 11.25 -2.53
N ARG A 170 -13.66 11.83 -3.72
CA ARG A 170 -14.98 11.90 -4.37
C ARG A 170 -15.57 10.52 -4.66
N ILE A 171 -14.74 9.60 -5.16
CA ILE A 171 -15.17 8.20 -5.38
C ILE A 171 -15.60 7.54 -4.06
N LEU A 172 -14.87 7.76 -2.97
CA LEU A 172 -15.19 7.18 -1.66
C LEU A 172 -16.49 7.74 -1.07
N ILE A 173 -16.79 9.03 -1.30
CA ILE A 173 -18.09 9.64 -0.99
C ILE A 173 -19.20 8.94 -1.77
N ASP A 174 -19.01 8.76 -3.08
CA ASP A 174 -20.04 8.18 -3.95
C ASP A 174 -20.34 6.71 -3.63
N ILE A 175 -19.37 5.98 -3.07
CA ILE A 175 -19.54 4.57 -2.65
C ILE A 175 -20.36 4.45 -1.34
N LEU A 176 -20.26 5.43 -0.43
CA LEU A 176 -20.94 5.34 0.86
C LEU A 176 -22.40 5.81 0.75
N ASP A 177 -23.31 4.84 0.66
CA ASP A 177 -24.75 5.08 0.59
C ASP A 177 -25.43 4.84 1.94
N ILE A 178 -25.68 5.92 2.68
CA ILE A 178 -26.36 5.85 3.98
C ILE A 178 -27.78 5.22 3.88
N SER A 179 -28.41 5.25 2.71
CA SER A 179 -29.77 4.75 2.54
C SER A 179 -29.89 3.22 2.67
N VAL A 180 -28.77 2.47 2.52
CA VAL A 180 -28.77 1.01 2.65
C VAL A 180 -28.97 0.53 4.09
N PHE A 181 -28.71 1.39 5.08
CA PHE A 181 -28.83 1.07 6.51
C PHE A 181 -30.28 1.11 7.02
N SER A 182 -31.14 0.32 6.37
CA SER A 182 -32.55 0.13 6.71
C SER A 182 -32.75 -0.62 8.04
N CYS A 183 -33.99 -0.65 8.54
CA CYS A 183 -34.37 -1.41 9.73
C CYS A 183 -33.90 -2.88 9.69
N GLU A 184 -34.05 -3.57 8.56
CA GLU A 184 -33.67 -4.98 8.43
C GLU A 184 -32.16 -5.15 8.58
N VAL A 185 -31.38 -4.30 7.90
CA VAL A 185 -29.92 -4.31 7.96
C VAL A 185 -29.43 -3.99 9.38
N LEU A 186 -30.00 -2.97 10.03
CA LEU A 186 -29.57 -2.55 11.36
C LEU A 186 -29.98 -3.51 12.47
N LYS A 187 -31.07 -4.28 12.28
CA LYS A 187 -31.43 -5.36 13.21
C LYS A 187 -30.39 -6.49 13.19
N CYS A 188 -29.89 -6.83 12.01
CA CYS A 188 -28.83 -7.83 11.86
C CYS A 188 -27.44 -7.29 12.27
N ASN A 189 -27.22 -5.98 12.16
CA ASN A 189 -25.91 -5.36 12.32
C ASN A 189 -25.92 -4.22 13.35
N SER A 190 -26.55 -4.43 14.51
CA SER A 190 -26.74 -3.38 15.51
C SER A 190 -25.42 -2.79 16.04
N HIS A 191 -24.33 -3.54 15.97
CA HIS A 191 -22.99 -3.08 16.36
C HIS A 191 -22.45 -1.96 15.46
N LEU A 192 -22.96 -1.82 14.22
CA LEU A 192 -22.52 -0.77 13.30
C LEU A 192 -23.15 0.59 13.59
N ILE A 193 -24.15 0.68 14.45
CA ILE A 193 -24.94 1.90 14.67
C ILE A 193 -24.06 3.09 15.09
N ASP A 194 -23.12 2.89 16.00
CA ASP A 194 -22.21 3.95 16.43
C ASP A 194 -21.31 4.39 15.26
N THR A 195 -20.76 3.44 14.50
CA THR A 195 -19.86 3.68 13.37
C THR A 195 -20.55 4.42 12.22
N ILE A 196 -21.77 4.03 11.84
CA ILE A 196 -22.52 4.73 10.79
C ILE A 196 -22.99 6.11 11.27
N SER A 197 -23.27 6.27 12.57
CA SER A 197 -23.60 7.57 13.15
C SER A 197 -22.40 8.52 13.06
N TYR A 198 -21.20 8.02 13.33
CA TYR A 198 -19.96 8.76 13.13
C TYR A 198 -19.80 9.15 11.66
N ALA A 199 -19.97 8.19 10.74
CA ALA A 199 -19.81 8.43 9.31
C ALA A 199 -20.73 9.53 8.77
N VAL A 200 -21.98 9.59 9.27
CA VAL A 200 -22.95 10.64 8.92
C VAL A 200 -22.51 12.01 9.42
N CYS A 201 -22.00 12.10 10.65
CA CYS A 201 -21.59 13.36 11.25
C CYS A 201 -20.24 13.87 10.73
N TYR A 202 -19.26 12.99 10.55
CA TYR A 202 -17.87 13.33 10.24
C TYR A 202 -17.36 12.54 9.04
N PRO A 203 -17.81 12.87 7.81
CA PRO A 203 -17.38 12.17 6.58
C PRO A 203 -15.89 12.29 6.25
N ASN A 204 -15.11 13.04 7.05
CA ASN A 204 -13.66 13.22 6.90
C ASN A 204 -12.87 11.91 7.00
N PHE A 205 -13.42 10.83 7.56
CA PHE A 205 -12.77 9.52 7.55
C PHE A 205 -12.57 8.95 6.14
N LEU A 206 -13.32 9.42 5.15
CA LEU A 206 -13.17 9.05 3.73
C LEU A 206 -11.99 9.75 3.06
N MET A 207 -11.38 10.75 3.71
CA MET A 207 -10.25 11.49 3.13
C MET A 207 -8.99 10.62 3.10
N PRO A 208 -8.31 10.53 1.94
CA PRO A 208 -7.01 9.88 1.87
C PRO A 208 -6.01 10.54 2.83
N LEU A 209 -5.43 9.75 3.74
CA LEU A 209 -4.46 10.23 4.74
C LEU A 209 -3.30 10.98 4.09
N SER A 210 -2.83 10.51 2.94
CA SER A 210 -1.75 11.14 2.18
C SER A 210 -2.08 12.55 1.69
N LEU A 211 -3.35 12.91 1.49
CA LEU A 211 -3.74 14.27 1.15
C LEU A 211 -3.56 15.21 2.34
N ASN A 212 -3.95 14.77 3.54
CA ASN A 212 -3.74 15.52 4.78
C ASN A 212 -2.24 15.77 5.03
N ASP A 213 -1.39 14.78 4.77
CA ASP A 213 0.06 14.93 4.88
C ASP A 213 0.62 15.99 3.92
N VAL A 214 0.18 15.95 2.65
CA VAL A 214 0.60 16.94 1.63
C VAL A 214 0.16 18.34 2.01
N LEU A 215 -1.08 18.52 2.46
CA LEU A 215 -1.63 19.83 2.78
C LEU A 215 -1.02 20.45 4.05
N LYS A 216 -0.65 19.63 5.03
CA LYS A 216 -0.08 20.10 6.30
C LYS A 216 1.42 20.37 6.25
N ASP A 217 2.10 20.10 5.13
CA ASP A 217 3.57 20.08 5.05
C ASP A 217 4.16 19.29 6.24
N ASN A 218 3.48 18.22 6.67
CA ASN A 218 3.91 17.43 7.83
C ASN A 218 5.36 16.97 7.61
N LYS A 219 6.20 17.07 8.67
CA LYS A 219 7.57 16.56 8.63
C LYS A 219 7.54 15.13 8.10
N GLU A 220 8.28 14.89 7.02
CA GLU A 220 8.25 13.63 6.31
C GLU A 220 8.59 12.49 7.28
N ILE A 221 7.59 11.65 7.53
CA ILE A 221 7.77 10.49 8.39
C ILE A 221 8.70 9.53 7.66
N PRO A 222 9.80 9.08 8.30
CA PRO A 222 10.77 8.21 7.66
C PRO A 222 10.07 6.96 7.08
N CYS A 223 10.35 6.68 5.81
CA CYS A 223 9.78 5.56 5.07
C CYS A 223 8.24 5.58 5.04
N ASN A 224 7.59 6.74 4.86
CA ASN A 224 6.13 6.81 4.79
C ASN A 224 5.51 5.83 3.76
N TRP A 225 6.21 5.63 2.64
CA TRP A 225 5.84 4.66 1.59
C TRP A 225 5.69 3.22 2.12
N TYR A 226 6.42 2.85 3.17
CA TYR A 226 6.36 1.53 3.79
C TYR A 226 5.10 1.41 4.67
N TRP A 227 4.81 2.43 5.49
CA TRP A 227 3.68 2.41 6.43
C TRP A 227 2.33 2.34 5.74
N HIS A 228 2.15 3.10 4.65
CA HIS A 228 0.91 3.08 3.84
C HIS A 228 0.57 1.69 3.27
N ARG A 229 1.54 0.78 3.20
CA ARG A 229 1.36 -0.58 2.67
C ARG A 229 1.21 -1.63 3.77
N LYS A 230 1.73 -1.36 4.96
CA LYS A 230 1.86 -2.33 6.05
C LYS A 230 0.81 -2.18 7.12
N LEU A 231 0.37 -0.95 7.36
CA LEU A 231 -0.56 -0.64 8.44
C LEU A 231 -1.96 -0.50 7.87
N THR A 232 -2.96 -0.93 8.64
CA THR A 232 -4.34 -0.52 8.37
C THR A 232 -4.46 0.99 8.53
N VAL A 233 -5.53 1.60 8.00
CA VAL A 233 -5.76 3.05 8.17
C VAL A 233 -5.78 3.45 9.65
N SER A 234 -6.41 2.63 10.50
CA SER A 234 -6.45 2.84 11.94
C SER A 234 -5.05 2.75 12.58
N ASP A 235 -4.31 1.68 12.30
CA ASP A 235 -2.95 1.50 12.82
C ASP A 235 -2.00 2.62 12.35
N TYR A 236 -2.20 3.10 11.12
CA TYR A 236 -1.45 4.23 10.60
C TYR A 236 -1.76 5.51 11.38
N LYS A 237 -3.05 5.86 11.59
CA LYS A 237 -3.42 7.02 12.42
C LYS A 237 -2.79 6.95 13.82
N GLU A 238 -2.87 5.80 14.47
CA GLU A 238 -2.23 5.54 15.77
C GLU A 238 -0.71 5.76 15.70
N PHE A 239 -0.07 5.23 14.65
CA PHE A 239 1.36 5.41 14.43
C PHE A 239 1.72 6.89 14.25
N ILE A 240 0.98 7.66 13.44
CA ILE A 240 1.22 9.09 13.25
C ILE A 240 1.12 9.85 14.57
N ASN A 241 0.15 9.52 15.41
CA ASN A 241 -0.01 10.19 16.71
C ASN A 241 1.14 9.86 17.67
N ASN A 242 1.82 8.72 17.48
CA ASN A 242 2.83 8.19 18.40
C ASN A 242 4.24 8.05 17.80
N HIS A 243 4.49 8.55 16.58
CA HIS A 243 5.76 8.32 15.85
C HIS A 243 6.99 8.99 16.51
N THR A 244 6.80 9.82 17.54
CA THR A 244 7.91 10.36 18.34
C THR A 244 8.31 9.43 19.49
N ASN A 245 7.53 8.37 19.75
CA ASN A 245 7.78 7.40 20.81
C ASN A 245 8.68 6.25 20.34
N THR A 246 9.78 6.01 21.06
CA THR A 246 10.72 4.92 20.78
C THR A 246 10.07 3.52 20.82
N GLU A 247 9.11 3.28 21.71
CA GLU A 247 8.42 1.98 21.79
C GLU A 247 7.58 1.69 20.55
N THR A 248 6.97 2.73 19.97
CA THR A 248 6.26 2.62 18.69
C THR A 248 7.19 2.16 17.57
N TRP A 249 8.39 2.72 17.48
CA TRP A 249 9.40 2.28 16.49
C TRP A 249 9.92 0.87 16.76
N LYS A 250 10.09 0.47 18.03
CA LYS A 250 10.47 -0.91 18.38
C LYS A 250 9.41 -1.91 17.98
N LYS A 251 8.12 -1.59 18.17
CA LYS A 251 7.00 -2.41 17.69
C LYS A 251 7.07 -2.59 16.17
N GLN A 252 7.26 -1.51 15.42
CA GLN A 252 7.37 -1.57 13.96
C GLN A 252 8.59 -2.34 13.46
N TYR A 253 9.74 -2.18 14.12
CA TYR A 253 10.92 -3.00 13.86
C TYR A 253 10.64 -4.49 14.09
N GLY A 254 10.01 -4.84 15.22
CA GLY A 254 9.64 -6.21 15.53
C GLY A 254 8.73 -6.83 14.47
N HIS A 255 7.72 -6.07 14.00
CA HIS A 255 6.86 -6.51 12.89
C HIS A 255 7.65 -6.78 11.62
N ALA A 256 8.51 -5.86 11.19
CA ALA A 256 9.32 -6.04 9.98
C ALA A 256 10.25 -7.26 10.09
N VAL A 257 10.92 -7.46 11.23
CA VAL A 257 11.80 -8.61 11.46
C VAL A 257 11.02 -9.92 11.43
N ASN A 258 9.86 -9.98 12.08
CA ASN A 258 9.01 -11.17 12.06
C ASN A 258 8.55 -11.51 10.65
N ASN A 259 8.12 -10.50 9.89
CA ASN A 259 7.69 -10.68 8.51
C ASN A 259 8.82 -11.15 7.58
N ILE A 260 10.03 -10.58 7.73
CA ILE A 260 11.23 -11.08 7.02
C ILE A 260 11.49 -12.55 7.39
N ASN A 261 11.39 -12.91 8.68
CA ASN A 261 11.61 -14.29 9.13
C ASN A 261 10.59 -15.28 8.57
N GLU A 262 9.31 -14.89 8.48
CA GLU A 262 8.27 -15.68 7.85
C GLU A 262 8.55 -15.84 6.35
N ASN A 263 8.87 -14.73 5.67
CA ASN A 263 9.14 -14.72 4.24
C ASN A 263 10.42 -15.47 3.84
N MET A 264 11.38 -15.65 4.75
CA MET A 264 12.54 -16.52 4.53
C MET A 264 12.17 -18.00 4.35
N ASN A 265 10.99 -18.43 4.81
CA ASN A 265 10.53 -19.81 4.69
C ASN A 265 9.80 -20.08 3.36
N VAL A 266 9.48 -19.04 2.58
CA VAL A 266 8.87 -19.21 1.26
C VAL A 266 9.84 -20.00 0.37
N PRO A 267 9.37 -21.05 -0.36
CA PRO A 267 10.23 -21.92 -1.16
C PRO A 267 10.69 -21.26 -2.48
N LEU A 268 11.32 -20.10 -2.39
CA LEU A 268 11.94 -19.39 -3.51
C LEU A 268 13.45 -19.51 -3.43
N ILE A 269 14.06 -20.03 -4.50
CA ILE A 269 15.51 -20.24 -4.55
C ILE A 269 16.29 -18.94 -4.36
N SER A 270 15.76 -17.84 -4.89
CA SER A 270 16.33 -16.48 -4.78
C SER A 270 16.38 -15.99 -3.33
N ILE A 271 15.43 -16.40 -2.48
CA ILE A 271 15.43 -16.09 -1.04
C ILE A 271 16.29 -17.09 -0.28
N ARG A 272 16.13 -18.40 -0.53
CA ARG A 272 16.85 -19.48 0.16
C ARG A 272 18.36 -19.31 0.13
N LYS A 273 18.90 -18.90 -1.03
CA LYS A 273 20.34 -18.63 -1.20
C LYS A 273 20.87 -17.53 -0.27
N ARG A 274 20.00 -16.65 0.25
CA ARG A 274 20.34 -15.46 1.04
C ARG A 274 19.92 -15.56 2.51
N VAL A 275 19.25 -16.64 2.94
CA VAL A 275 18.77 -16.82 4.32
C VAL A 275 19.88 -16.66 5.37
N HIS A 276 21.06 -17.23 5.12
CA HIS A 276 22.19 -17.09 6.03
C HIS A 276 22.64 -15.62 6.17
N LEU A 277 22.72 -14.87 5.06
CA LEU A 277 23.04 -13.45 5.07
C LEU A 277 22.00 -12.63 5.85
N ILE A 278 20.71 -12.94 5.67
CA ILE A 278 19.63 -12.26 6.40
C ILE A 278 19.74 -12.53 7.91
N LYS A 279 20.01 -13.78 8.30
CA LYS A 279 20.26 -14.13 9.71
C LYS A 279 21.48 -13.40 10.27
N ASP A 280 22.55 -13.28 9.48
CA ASP A 280 23.76 -12.56 9.86
C ASP A 280 23.50 -11.06 10.04
N ILE A 281 22.64 -10.43 9.22
CA ILE A 281 22.22 -9.04 9.42
C ILE A 281 21.64 -8.86 10.82
N PHE A 282 20.66 -9.69 11.21
CA PHE A 282 20.00 -9.58 12.51
C PHE A 282 20.96 -9.90 13.66
N ALA A 283 21.82 -10.92 13.51
CA ALA A 283 22.84 -11.23 14.51
C ALA A 283 23.80 -10.05 14.73
N ASN A 284 24.27 -9.41 13.65
CA ASN A 284 25.14 -8.24 13.74
C ASN A 284 24.42 -7.04 14.38
N ILE A 285 23.14 -6.79 14.07
CA ILE A 285 22.36 -5.73 14.71
C ILE A 285 22.22 -5.99 16.22
N ASN A 286 21.89 -7.22 16.61
CA ASN A 286 21.74 -7.61 18.03
C ASN A 286 23.06 -7.48 18.80
N GLU A 287 24.19 -7.78 18.16
CA GLU A 287 25.53 -7.59 18.72
C GLU A 287 26.08 -6.16 18.58
N LYS A 288 25.27 -5.21 18.09
CA LYS A 288 25.65 -3.80 17.84
C LYS A 288 26.81 -3.62 16.85
N ARG A 289 27.03 -4.61 15.98
CA ARG A 289 28.00 -4.58 14.87
C ARG A 289 27.35 -3.98 13.62
N PHE A 290 26.95 -2.71 13.72
CA PHE A 290 26.13 -2.04 12.71
C PHE A 290 26.80 -1.90 11.34
N ASP A 291 28.10 -1.64 11.29
CA ASP A 291 28.84 -1.53 10.02
C ASP A 291 28.79 -2.85 9.23
N SER A 292 29.01 -3.98 9.91
CA SER A 292 28.89 -5.31 9.32
C SER A 292 27.46 -5.58 8.84
N ALA A 293 26.45 -5.25 9.64
CA ALA A 293 25.05 -5.38 9.25
C ALA A 293 24.73 -4.54 7.99
N LEU A 294 25.26 -3.31 7.90
CA LEU A 294 25.07 -2.43 6.76
C LEU A 294 25.70 -2.97 5.47
N ILE A 295 26.92 -3.52 5.53
CA ILE A 295 27.57 -4.15 4.37
C ILE A 295 26.70 -5.31 3.83
N ILE A 296 26.22 -6.17 4.73
CA ILE A 296 25.44 -7.34 4.35
C ILE A 296 24.07 -6.90 3.82
N ILE A 297 23.37 -5.98 4.49
CA ILE A 297 22.00 -5.57 4.09
C ILE A 297 21.97 -4.91 2.72
N PHE A 298 22.95 -4.06 2.38
CA PHE A 298 23.02 -3.46 1.04
C PHE A 298 23.22 -4.51 -0.04
N SER A 299 24.10 -5.49 0.21
CA SER A 299 24.38 -6.58 -0.72
C SER A 299 23.15 -7.47 -0.93
N VAL A 300 22.41 -7.76 0.15
CA VAL A 300 21.17 -8.53 0.10
C VAL A 300 20.07 -7.75 -0.63
N ILE A 301 19.91 -6.45 -0.34
CA ILE A 301 18.91 -5.59 -0.99
C ILE A 301 19.12 -5.56 -2.51
N GLU A 302 20.33 -5.22 -2.95
CA GLU A 302 20.64 -5.20 -4.38
C GLU A 302 20.46 -6.58 -5.01
N GLY A 303 20.92 -7.63 -4.32
CA GLY A 303 20.77 -9.01 -4.78
C GLY A 303 19.31 -9.40 -4.99
N ILE A 304 18.39 -9.02 -4.10
CA ILE A 304 16.95 -9.31 -4.24
C ILE A 304 16.32 -8.47 -5.34
N LEU A 305 16.73 -7.21 -5.51
CA LEU A 305 16.22 -6.36 -6.59
C LEU A 305 16.59 -6.92 -7.97
N TRP A 306 17.78 -7.49 -8.15
CA TRP A 306 18.12 -8.19 -9.39
C TRP A 306 17.21 -9.41 -9.65
N GLU A 307 16.90 -10.18 -8.61
CA GLU A 307 15.98 -11.34 -8.73
C GLU A 307 14.57 -10.89 -9.08
N LEU A 308 14.10 -9.77 -8.49
CA LEU A 308 12.82 -9.17 -8.83
C LEU A 308 12.76 -8.75 -10.30
N VAL A 309 13.81 -8.09 -10.80
CA VAL A 309 13.89 -7.69 -12.21
C VAL A 309 13.84 -8.91 -13.13
N ASN A 310 14.55 -9.99 -12.79
CA ASN A 310 14.50 -11.24 -13.54
C ASN A 310 13.09 -11.86 -13.53
N GLU A 311 12.38 -11.78 -12.40
CA GLU A 311 11.02 -12.29 -12.29
C GLU A 311 10.04 -11.47 -13.13
N VAL A 312 10.15 -10.14 -13.11
CA VAL A 312 9.38 -9.25 -14.01
C VAL A 312 9.70 -9.53 -15.47
N HIS A 313 10.96 -9.86 -15.78
CA HIS A 313 11.37 -10.12 -17.16
C HIS A 313 10.61 -11.29 -17.81
N LYS A 314 10.15 -12.27 -17.01
CA LYS A 314 9.39 -13.42 -17.50
C LYS A 314 8.06 -13.02 -18.15
N THR A 315 7.49 -11.88 -17.80
CA THR A 315 6.20 -11.40 -18.34
C THR A 315 6.29 -10.06 -19.05
N LYS A 316 7.29 -9.23 -18.75
CA LYS A 316 7.56 -7.95 -19.40
C LYS A 316 8.96 -7.94 -19.99
N LYS A 317 9.14 -7.42 -21.20
CA LYS A 317 10.46 -7.38 -21.83
C LYS A 317 11.36 -6.35 -21.13
N ILE A 318 12.41 -6.83 -20.46
CA ILE A 318 13.45 -6.01 -19.80
C ILE A 318 14.79 -6.30 -20.48
N TYR A 319 15.23 -7.56 -20.50
CA TYR A 319 16.47 -7.96 -21.16
C TYR A 319 16.21 -8.33 -22.62
N ILE A 320 17.11 -7.90 -23.50
CA ILE A 320 17.14 -8.27 -24.92
C ILE A 320 18.28 -9.27 -25.16
N SER A 321 19.40 -9.03 -24.50
CA SER A 321 20.55 -9.92 -24.41
C SER A 321 21.22 -9.75 -23.05
N ASP A 322 22.34 -10.43 -22.82
CA ASP A 322 23.09 -10.34 -21.56
C ASP A 322 23.62 -8.93 -21.26
N THR A 323 23.80 -8.08 -22.30
CA THR A 323 24.32 -6.71 -22.16
C THR A 323 23.31 -5.64 -22.52
N GLU A 324 22.27 -5.99 -23.28
CA GLU A 324 21.30 -5.05 -23.84
C GLU A 324 19.95 -5.11 -23.12
N ILE A 325 19.47 -3.94 -22.70
CA ILE A 325 18.27 -3.74 -21.88
C ILE A 325 17.30 -2.83 -22.62
N TYR A 326 16.01 -3.12 -22.53
CA TYR A 326 14.93 -2.33 -23.12
C TYR A 326 14.49 -1.21 -22.19
N ASP A 327 14.60 0.04 -22.64
CA ASP A 327 14.08 1.25 -21.98
C ASP A 327 12.61 1.46 -22.36
N CYS A 328 11.70 1.21 -21.43
CA CYS A 328 10.26 1.35 -21.67
C CYS A 328 9.80 2.82 -21.71
N ASN A 329 10.62 3.77 -21.28
CA ASN A 329 10.30 5.21 -21.32
C ASN A 329 10.61 5.82 -22.69
N LYS A 330 11.70 5.36 -23.31
CA LYS A 330 12.22 5.90 -24.58
C LYS A 330 11.98 5.01 -25.79
N ASP A 331 11.45 3.81 -25.56
CA ASP A 331 11.27 2.77 -26.57
C ASP A 331 12.57 2.50 -27.34
N CYS A 332 13.66 2.32 -26.59
CA CYS A 332 14.99 2.10 -27.15
C CYS A 332 15.82 1.14 -26.29
N ASN A 333 16.94 0.70 -26.81
CA ASN A 333 17.83 -0.19 -26.08
C ASN A 333 18.97 0.59 -25.40
N PHE A 334 19.48 0.09 -24.29
CA PHE A 334 20.64 0.64 -23.60
C PHE A 334 21.45 -0.45 -22.91
N GLU A 335 22.69 -0.12 -22.57
CA GLU A 335 23.55 -1.00 -21.77
C GLU A 335 23.73 -0.38 -20.38
N SER A 336 23.52 -1.17 -19.34
CA SER A 336 23.91 -0.79 -17.97
C SER A 336 24.16 -2.02 -17.11
N LYS A 337 25.04 -1.87 -16.12
CA LYS A 337 25.28 -2.84 -15.04
C LYS A 337 24.76 -2.36 -13.68
N ARG A 338 24.08 -1.21 -13.66
CA ARG A 338 23.59 -0.59 -12.43
C ARG A 338 22.12 -0.93 -12.27
N ILE A 339 21.77 -1.55 -11.13
CA ILE A 339 20.38 -1.88 -10.83
C ILE A 339 19.50 -0.61 -10.84
N ARG A 340 20.03 0.54 -10.38
CA ARG A 340 19.34 1.84 -10.43
C ARG A 340 18.80 2.17 -11.82
N ASP A 341 19.65 2.10 -12.84
CA ASP A 341 19.27 2.48 -14.21
C ASP A 341 18.17 1.55 -14.74
N ILE A 342 18.21 0.27 -14.35
CA ILE A 342 17.22 -0.74 -14.75
C ILE A 342 15.90 -0.49 -14.03
N LEU A 343 15.93 -0.22 -12.73
CA LEU A 343 14.74 0.10 -11.96
C LEU A 343 14.06 1.37 -12.49
N GLU A 344 14.79 2.43 -12.81
CA GLU A 344 14.20 3.71 -13.26
C GLU A 344 13.68 3.69 -14.71
N ARG A 345 14.29 2.87 -15.59
CA ARG A 345 14.06 2.95 -17.05
C ARG A 345 13.28 1.80 -17.65
N THR A 346 13.04 0.73 -16.90
CA THR A 346 12.39 -0.48 -17.42
C THR A 346 11.04 -0.71 -16.74
N TYR A 347 10.32 -1.75 -17.18
CA TYR A 347 9.05 -2.16 -16.57
C TYR A 347 9.16 -2.53 -15.09
N ALA A 348 10.37 -2.78 -14.57
CA ALA A 348 10.58 -3.06 -13.14
C ALA A 348 10.00 -1.95 -12.23
N LYS A 349 10.01 -0.69 -12.68
CA LYS A 349 9.42 0.42 -11.91
C LYS A 349 7.93 0.25 -11.62
N GLU A 350 7.18 -0.40 -12.52
CA GLU A 350 5.73 -0.57 -12.38
C GLU A 350 5.38 -1.54 -11.25
N TYR A 351 6.36 -2.34 -10.80
CA TYR A 351 6.21 -3.30 -9.73
C TYR A 351 6.70 -2.78 -8.38
N LEU A 352 7.19 -1.54 -8.32
CA LEU A 352 7.76 -0.90 -7.14
C LEU A 352 7.05 0.43 -6.84
N ASP A 353 7.09 0.86 -5.58
CA ASP A 353 6.52 2.15 -5.17
C ASP A 353 7.34 3.31 -5.71
N ASN A 354 6.70 4.38 -6.20
CA ASN A 354 7.39 5.54 -6.75
C ASN A 354 8.21 6.28 -5.69
N ASP A 355 7.68 6.41 -4.48
CA ASP A 355 8.37 7.09 -3.38
C ASP A 355 9.52 6.19 -2.86
N PHE A 356 9.34 4.86 -2.85
CA PHE A 356 10.43 3.90 -2.63
C PHE A 356 11.54 4.05 -3.68
N LEU A 357 11.21 4.02 -4.98
CA LEU A 357 12.18 4.12 -6.06
C LEU A 357 13.01 5.40 -5.95
N LYS A 358 12.35 6.51 -5.61
CA LYS A 358 13.00 7.80 -5.40
C LYS A 358 13.95 7.75 -4.20
N GLU A 359 13.52 7.21 -3.07
CA GLU A 359 14.37 7.07 -1.86
C GLU A 359 15.54 6.12 -2.12
N PHE A 360 15.27 4.95 -2.72
CA PHE A 360 16.29 3.96 -3.02
C PHE A 360 17.34 4.49 -3.99
N CYS A 361 16.92 5.02 -5.13
CA CYS A 361 17.84 5.42 -6.20
C CYS A 361 18.64 6.69 -5.86
N ASN A 362 18.08 7.61 -5.07
CA ASN A 362 18.75 8.88 -4.75
C ASN A 362 19.49 8.86 -3.41
N GLU A 363 19.06 8.04 -2.44
CA GLU A 363 19.68 7.99 -1.11
C GLU A 363 20.39 6.65 -0.88
N LEU A 364 19.63 5.56 -0.81
CA LEU A 364 20.16 4.26 -0.36
C LEU A 364 21.21 3.67 -1.31
N TYR A 365 21.04 3.85 -2.62
CA TYR A 365 21.97 3.36 -3.63
C TYR A 365 23.30 4.12 -3.62
N GLU A 366 23.26 5.44 -3.37
CA GLU A 366 24.47 6.27 -3.29
C GLU A 366 25.24 6.02 -1.98
N GLU A 367 24.53 5.77 -0.88
CA GLU A 367 25.10 5.39 0.42
C GLU A 367 25.91 4.09 0.37
N ARG A 368 25.52 3.14 -0.49
CA ARG A 368 26.19 1.84 -0.64
C ARG A 368 27.67 1.97 -0.97
N ASN A 369 28.04 2.86 -1.87
CA ASN A 369 29.39 2.88 -2.44
C ASN A 369 30.49 3.19 -1.39
N PRO A 370 30.34 4.21 -0.51
CA PRO A 370 31.23 4.39 0.63
C PRO A 370 31.35 3.17 1.56
N VAL A 371 30.24 2.49 1.88
CA VAL A 371 30.22 1.33 2.80
C VAL A 371 31.02 0.16 2.25
N LEU A 372 30.83 -0.15 0.96
CA LEU A 372 31.55 -1.24 0.31
C LEU A 372 33.05 -0.97 0.19
N HIS A 373 33.46 0.30 0.26
CA HIS A 373 34.87 0.70 0.33
C HIS A 373 35.39 0.86 1.77
N GLY A 374 34.68 0.32 2.76
CA GLY A 374 35.10 0.30 4.17
C GLY A 374 35.00 1.67 4.86
N ARG A 375 34.30 2.64 4.26
CA ARG A 375 34.00 3.90 4.94
C ARG A 375 32.80 3.69 5.83
N GLN A 376 32.89 4.17 7.07
CA GLN A 376 31.74 4.19 7.96
C GLN A 376 30.69 5.14 7.39
N ILE A 377 29.48 4.63 7.16
CA ILE A 377 28.32 5.52 7.10
C ILE A 377 28.10 6.02 8.52
N CYS A 378 28.04 7.34 8.66
CA CYS A 378 27.50 7.94 9.87
C CYS A 378 28.30 7.62 11.16
N SER A 379 29.63 7.69 11.14
CA SER A 379 30.48 7.46 12.33
C SER A 379 30.11 8.33 13.54
N GLU A 380 29.45 9.47 13.32
CA GLU A 380 28.96 10.40 14.34
C GLU A 380 27.45 10.74 14.18
N CYS A 381 26.67 9.96 13.42
CA CYS A 381 25.27 10.33 13.20
C CYS A 381 24.41 10.02 14.42
N PRO A 382 23.70 11.02 14.99
CA PRO A 382 22.76 10.78 16.08
C PRO A 382 21.58 9.87 15.68
N ASN A 383 21.39 9.61 14.38
CA ASN A 383 20.28 8.86 13.80
C ASN A 383 20.68 7.49 13.20
N GLN A 384 21.79 6.89 13.65
CA GLN A 384 22.25 5.58 13.14
C GLN A 384 21.16 4.48 13.26
N GLY A 385 20.38 4.49 14.34
CA GLY A 385 19.24 3.58 14.52
C GLY A 385 18.18 3.74 13.43
N MET A 386 17.78 4.98 13.11
CA MET A 386 16.83 5.25 12.03
C MET A 386 17.37 4.81 10.68
N CYS A 387 18.66 4.98 10.42
CA CYS A 387 19.28 4.53 9.18
C CYS A 387 19.12 3.02 9.01
N ILE A 388 19.41 2.22 10.04
CA ILE A 388 19.24 0.76 9.99
C ILE A 388 17.78 0.39 9.78
N LEU A 389 16.85 1.04 10.51
CA LEU A 389 15.42 0.79 10.35
C LEU A 389 14.97 0.97 8.89
N LYS A 390 15.39 2.06 8.22
CA LYS A 390 15.08 2.27 6.79
C LYS A 390 15.51 1.10 5.91
N LYS A 391 16.69 0.52 6.16
CA LYS A 391 17.21 -0.59 5.36
C LYS A 391 16.47 -1.90 5.69
N ILE A 392 16.04 -2.09 6.93
CA ILE A 392 15.21 -3.24 7.33
C ILE A 392 13.84 -3.17 6.67
N PHE A 393 13.19 -2.01 6.65
CA PHE A 393 11.92 -1.81 5.94
C PHE A 393 12.06 -1.97 4.44
N THR A 394 13.18 -1.50 3.88
CA THR A 394 13.52 -1.75 2.47
C THR A 394 13.65 -3.24 2.18
N LEU A 395 14.38 -3.98 3.02
CA LEU A 395 14.59 -5.41 2.87
C LEU A 395 13.26 -6.18 2.97
N ASP A 396 12.43 -5.84 3.95
CA ASP A 396 11.10 -6.44 4.10
C ASP A 396 10.24 -6.22 2.85
N TYR A 397 10.16 -4.97 2.39
CA TYR A 397 9.38 -4.58 1.22
C TYR A 397 9.80 -5.33 -0.05
N ILE A 398 11.09 -5.37 -0.38
CA ILE A 398 11.55 -5.98 -1.64
C ILE A 398 11.43 -7.51 -1.61
N ILE A 399 11.55 -8.15 -0.45
CA ILE A 399 11.33 -9.60 -0.30
C ILE A 399 9.88 -9.92 -0.65
N GLU A 400 8.93 -9.17 -0.08
CA GLU A 400 7.51 -9.34 -0.39
C GLU A 400 7.18 -9.06 -1.84
N ARG A 401 7.76 -8.02 -2.44
CA ARG A 401 7.54 -7.73 -3.86
C ARG A 401 8.05 -8.87 -4.73
N LEU A 402 9.22 -9.45 -4.44
CA LEU A 402 9.70 -10.62 -5.17
C LEU A 402 8.74 -11.82 -5.04
N ILE A 403 8.25 -12.10 -3.83
CA ILE A 403 7.29 -13.19 -3.59
C ILE A 403 5.99 -12.96 -4.36
N SER A 404 5.44 -11.74 -4.29
CA SER A 404 4.20 -11.35 -4.99
C SER A 404 4.32 -11.55 -6.50
N VAL A 405 5.39 -11.02 -7.12
CA VAL A 405 5.57 -11.13 -8.58
C VAL A 405 5.80 -12.58 -9.00
N PHE A 406 6.56 -13.36 -8.23
CA PHE A 406 6.72 -14.79 -8.51
C PHE A 406 5.37 -15.53 -8.42
N GLN A 407 4.58 -15.25 -7.37
CA GLN A 407 3.28 -15.87 -7.17
C GLN A 407 2.32 -15.52 -8.32
N GLU A 408 2.23 -14.24 -8.70
CA GLU A 408 1.41 -13.78 -9.83
C GLU A 408 1.79 -14.48 -11.13
N ASN A 409 3.08 -14.58 -11.42
CA ASN A 409 3.58 -15.29 -12.61
C ASN A 409 3.21 -16.78 -12.57
N LEU A 410 3.40 -17.44 -11.42
CA LEU A 410 3.08 -18.86 -11.26
C LEU A 410 1.57 -19.12 -11.37
N PHE A 411 0.75 -18.27 -10.77
CA PHE A 411 -0.71 -18.41 -10.80
C PHE A 411 -1.24 -18.22 -12.22
N LYS A 412 -0.65 -17.29 -12.98
CA LYS A 412 -0.95 -17.15 -14.42
C LYS A 412 -0.65 -18.43 -15.19
N VAL A 413 0.48 -19.09 -14.91
CA VAL A 413 0.81 -20.38 -15.53
C VAL A 413 -0.21 -21.45 -15.14
N PHE A 414 -0.64 -21.51 -13.87
CA PHE A 414 -1.69 -22.43 -13.45
C PHE A 414 -3.03 -22.15 -14.13
N ASP A 415 -3.40 -20.89 -14.28
CA ASP A 415 -4.64 -20.47 -14.97
C ASP A 415 -4.63 -20.83 -16.47
N GLU A 416 -3.46 -20.76 -17.11
CA GLU A 416 -3.29 -21.17 -18.51
C GLU A 416 -3.22 -22.70 -18.66
N THR A 417 -2.79 -23.41 -17.61
CA THR A 417 -2.60 -24.87 -17.63
C THR A 417 -3.86 -25.64 -17.26
N PHE A 418 -4.61 -25.17 -16.27
CA PHE A 418 -5.80 -25.86 -15.76
C PHE A 418 -7.07 -25.23 -16.31
N ASP A 419 -7.90 -26.04 -16.98
CA ASP A 419 -9.21 -25.58 -17.41
C ASP A 419 -10.20 -25.42 -16.23
N LYS A 420 -11.38 -24.86 -16.54
CA LYS A 420 -12.43 -24.65 -15.55
C LYS A 420 -12.92 -25.97 -14.92
N GLU A 421 -12.94 -27.06 -15.68
CA GLU A 421 -13.41 -28.36 -15.17
C GLU A 421 -12.45 -28.88 -14.10
N LYS A 422 -11.14 -28.85 -14.39
CA LYS A 422 -10.11 -29.29 -13.45
C LYS A 422 -10.02 -28.38 -12.23
N THR A 423 -10.18 -27.07 -12.42
CA THR A 423 -10.24 -26.10 -11.32
C THR A 423 -11.42 -26.39 -10.39
N ASN A 424 -12.60 -26.68 -10.95
CA ASN A 424 -13.78 -27.06 -10.17
C ASN A 424 -13.60 -28.40 -9.44
N GLU A 425 -12.91 -29.37 -10.06
CA GLU A 425 -12.54 -30.63 -9.40
C GLU A 425 -11.69 -30.36 -8.15
N PHE A 426 -10.66 -29.53 -8.27
CA PHE A 426 -9.81 -29.16 -7.15
C PHE A 426 -10.58 -28.41 -6.05
N LEU A 427 -11.47 -27.46 -6.41
CA LEU A 427 -12.30 -26.74 -5.44
C LEU A 427 -13.23 -27.70 -4.67
N ASN A 428 -13.81 -28.70 -5.36
CA ASN A 428 -14.67 -29.71 -4.74
C ASN A 428 -13.90 -30.62 -3.78
N ILE A 429 -12.64 -30.96 -4.08
CA ILE A 429 -11.78 -31.73 -3.18
C ILE A 429 -11.42 -30.90 -1.94
N SER A 430 -11.09 -29.62 -2.13
CA SER A 430 -10.76 -28.71 -1.02
C SER A 430 -11.93 -28.51 -0.07
N ASN A 431 -13.13 -28.21 -0.60
CA ASN A 431 -14.33 -27.95 0.20
C ASN A 431 -14.90 -29.19 0.92
N LYS A 432 -14.49 -30.41 0.52
CA LYS A 432 -14.85 -31.66 1.21
C LYS A 432 -13.99 -31.95 2.42
N LYS A 433 -12.75 -31.43 2.49
CA LYS A 433 -11.88 -31.61 3.67
C LYS A 433 -12.39 -30.85 4.90
N ASP A 434 -13.13 -29.76 4.70
CA ASP A 434 -13.73 -28.97 5.81
C ASP A 434 -15.03 -29.58 6.39
N LYS A 435 -15.44 -30.77 5.93
CA LYS A 435 -16.65 -31.49 6.39
C LYS A 435 -16.36 -32.83 7.08
N LEU A 436 -15.11 -33.13 7.39
CA LEU A 436 -14.64 -34.26 8.21
C LEU A 436 -13.91 -33.68 9.42
#